data_AF-A0A919I688-F1
#
_entry.id   AF-A0A919I688-F1
#
_cell.length_a   1.000
_cell.length_b   1.000
_cell.length_c   1.000
_cell.angle_alpha   90.00
_cell.angle_beta   90.00
_cell.angle_gamma   90.00
#
_symmetry.space_group_name_H-M   'P 1'
#
loop_
_entity.id
_entity.type
_entity.pdbx_description
1 polymer ?
#
loop_
_entity_poly.entity_id
_entity_poly.type
_entity_poly.pdbx_seq_one_letter_code
_entity_poly.pdbx_strand_id
1 'polypeptide(L)' 'MKKNYWEVSDEQVVEKTGKGISEWTKILDKFKAAEKKSNDVVAHLQNEYEVPRYWARTLTTHYLKARNS' A
#
# COMPACT_ATOMS: atom_id res chain seq x y z
N MET A 1 -4.48 -19.43 -13.69
CA MET A 1 -4.45 -17.95 -13.62
C MET A 1 -3.11 -17.53 -13.05
N LYS A 2 -2.41 -16.57 -13.67
CA LYS A 2 -1.17 -16.01 -13.10
C LYS A 2 -1.59 -15.09 -11.96
N LYS A 3 -1.28 -15.47 -10.71
CA LYS A 3 -1.36 -14.53 -9.59
C LYS A 3 -0.32 -13.45 -9.82
N ASN A 4 -0.72 -12.20 -9.86
CA ASN A 4 0.22 -11.11 -9.96
C ASN A 4 0.95 -10.94 -8.62
N TYR A 5 2.22 -10.54 -8.63
CA TYR A 5 3.01 -10.43 -7.40
C TYR A 5 2.49 -9.36 -6.41
N TRP A 6 1.56 -8.50 -6.84
CA TRP A 6 0.89 -7.47 -6.03
C TRP A 6 -0.45 -7.94 -5.44
N GLU A 7 -0.90 -9.16 -5.73
CA GLU A 7 -2.05 -9.78 -5.06
C GLU A 7 -1.62 -10.32 -3.70
N VAL A 8 -1.63 -9.44 -2.69
CA VAL A 8 -1.42 -9.79 -1.29
C VAL A 8 -2.76 -10.01 -0.59
N SER A 9 -2.83 -10.99 0.32
CA SER A 9 -4.02 -11.15 1.16
C SER A 9 -4.04 -10.12 2.28
N ASP A 10 -5.23 -9.82 2.78
CA ASP A 10 -5.40 -8.92 3.93
C ASP A 10 -4.62 -9.45 5.15
N GLU A 11 -4.60 -10.76 5.36
CA GLU A 11 -3.87 -11.39 6.47
C GLU A 11 -2.35 -11.12 6.39
N GLN A 12 -1.76 -11.26 5.20
CA GLN A 12 -0.33 -10.99 5.01
C GLN A 12 0.01 -9.53 5.27
N VAL A 13 -0.86 -8.62 4.85
CA VAL A 13 -0.69 -7.19 5.06
C VAL A 13 -0.79 -6.86 6.55
N VAL A 14 -1.80 -7.40 7.25
CA VAL A 14 -1.96 -7.22 8.71
C VAL A 14 -0.74 -7.76 9.45
N GLU A 15 -0.26 -8.96 9.14
CA GLU A 15 0.90 -9.57 9.80
C GLU A 15 2.17 -8.70 9.68
N LYS A 16 2.35 -8.03 8.53
CA LYS A 16 3.60 -7.30 8.23
C LYS A 16 3.55 -5.80 8.48
N THR A 17 2.35 -5.23 8.57
CA THR A 17 2.16 -3.78 8.64
C THR A 17 1.24 -3.35 9.79
N GLY A 18 0.59 -4.30 10.46
CA GLY A 18 -0.32 -4.06 11.58
C GLY A 18 -1.69 -3.50 11.20
N LYS A 19 -2.00 -3.32 9.91
CA LYS A 19 -3.29 -2.81 9.41
C LYS A 19 -3.75 -3.57 8.19
N GLY A 20 -5.06 -3.64 7.98
CA GLY A 20 -5.64 -4.26 6.77
C GLY A 20 -5.53 -3.39 5.52
N ILE A 21 -5.74 -3.99 4.36
CA ILE A 21 -5.79 -3.33 3.04
C ILE A 21 -6.83 -2.21 3.03
N SER A 22 -7.99 -2.41 3.66
CA SER A 22 -9.05 -1.40 3.73
C SER A 22 -8.59 -0.16 4.53
N GLU A 23 -7.88 -0.36 5.64
CA GLU A 23 -7.33 0.73 6.43
C GLU A 23 -6.21 1.47 5.68
N TRP A 24 -5.31 0.72 5.04
CA TRP A 24 -4.26 1.32 4.21
C TRP A 24 -4.81 2.12 3.06
N THR A 25 -5.87 1.62 2.40
CA THR A 25 -6.57 2.35 1.34
C THR A 25 -7.06 3.71 1.85
N LYS A 26 -7.69 3.75 3.04
CA LYS A 26 -8.14 5.02 3.66
C LYS A 26 -6.99 5.96 3.98
N ILE A 27 -5.88 5.44 4.50
CA ILE A 27 -4.67 6.23 4.79
C ILE A 27 -4.11 6.84 3.51
N LEU A 28 -3.98 6.02 2.46
CA LEU A 28 -3.46 6.42 1.16
C LEU A 28 -4.38 7.42 0.44
N ASP A 29 -5.70 7.24 0.54
CA ASP A 29 -6.68 8.22 0.04
C ASP A 29 -6.57 9.54 0.79
N LYS A 30 -6.50 9.52 2.13
CA LYS A 30 -6.34 10.73 2.95
C LYS A 30 -5.03 11.46 2.61
N PHE A 31 -3.97 10.71 2.33
CA PHE A 31 -2.69 11.25 1.88
C PHE A 31 -2.69 11.69 0.41
N LYS A 32 -3.77 11.46 -0.35
CA LYS A 32 -3.86 11.70 -1.80
C LYS A 32 -2.75 10.98 -2.58
N ALA A 33 -2.48 9.72 -2.24
CA ALA A 33 -1.41 8.93 -2.84
C ALA A 33 -1.51 8.81 -4.37
N ALA A 34 -2.72 8.93 -4.95
CA ALA A 34 -2.94 8.88 -6.40
C ALA A 34 -2.40 10.11 -7.15
N GLU A 35 -2.22 11.24 -6.46
CA GLU A 35 -1.72 12.51 -7.04
C GLU A 35 -0.21 12.70 -6.78
N LYS A 36 0.43 11.76 -6.09
CA LYS A 36 1.82 11.87 -5.63
C LYS A 36 2.74 10.89 -6.36
N LYS A 37 4.05 11.17 -6.35
CA LYS A 37 5.03 10.21 -6.86
C LYS A 37 5.07 8.99 -5.93
N SER A 38 5.18 7.80 -6.50
CA SER A 38 5.20 6.56 -5.70
C SER A 38 6.30 6.54 -4.64
N ASN A 39 7.45 7.16 -4.88
CA ASN A 39 8.52 7.29 -3.89
C ASN A 39 8.12 8.13 -2.68
N ASP A 40 7.33 9.19 -2.89
CA ASP A 40 6.85 10.07 -1.80
C ASP A 40 5.82 9.31 -0.95
N VAL A 41 4.96 8.50 -1.58
CA VAL A 41 4.01 7.62 -0.89
C VAL A 41 4.73 6.55 -0.09
N VAL A 42 5.74 5.91 -0.67
CA VAL A 42 6.57 4.91 0.03
C VAL A 42 7.28 5.56 1.22
N ALA A 43 7.90 6.72 1.04
CA ALA A 43 8.57 7.44 2.12
C ALA A 43 7.60 7.81 3.25
N HIS A 44 6.38 8.26 2.92
CA HIS A 44 5.34 8.53 3.90
C HIS A 44 4.97 7.28 4.72
N LEU A 45 4.76 6.14 4.07
CA LEU A 45 4.46 4.87 4.75
C LEU A 45 5.63 4.40 5.64
N GLN A 46 6.88 4.59 5.20
CA GLN A 46 8.06 4.24 5.98
C GLN A 46 8.24 5.16 7.20
N ASN A 47 8.04 6.47 7.04
CA ASN A 47 8.36 7.45 8.07
C ASN A 47 7.24 7.61 9.11
N GLU A 48 5.97 7.63 8.66
CA GLU A 48 4.83 7.90 9.56
C GLU A 48 4.25 6.63 10.18
N TYR A 49 4.46 5.48 9.54
CA TYR A 49 3.84 4.22 9.94
C TYR A 49 4.82 3.05 10.03
N GLU A 50 6.13 3.32 9.90
CA GLU A 50 7.20 2.32 10.03
C GLU A 50 7.03 1.09 9.12
N VAL A 51 6.29 1.25 8.01
CA VAL A 51 6.02 0.15 7.09
C VAL A 51 7.31 -0.25 6.39
N PRO A 52 7.70 -1.55 6.38
CA PRO A 52 8.89 -1.99 5.68
C PRO A 52 8.83 -1.62 4.20
N ARG A 53 9.97 -1.18 3.62
CA ARG A 53 10.05 -0.68 2.24
C ARG A 53 9.36 -1.56 1.20
N TYR A 54 9.54 -2.88 1.29
CA TYR A 54 8.90 -3.82 0.38
C TYR A 54 7.37 -3.70 0.44
N TRP A 55 6.79 -3.73 1.65
CA TRP A 55 5.36 -3.60 1.89
C TRP A 55 4.82 -2.22 1.51
N ALA A 56 5.58 -1.15 1.76
CA ALA A 56 5.19 0.19 1.33
C ALA A 56 5.03 0.29 -0.20
N ARG A 57 5.94 -0.34 -0.97
CA ARG A 57 5.84 -0.41 -2.44
C ARG A 57 4.66 -1.27 -2.89
N THR A 58 4.44 -2.40 -2.22
CA THR A 58 3.31 -3.30 -2.51
C THR A 58 1.97 -2.60 -2.27
N LEU A 59 1.78 -1.96 -1.12
CA LEU A 59 0.58 -1.20 -0.78
C LEU A 59 0.33 -0.05 -1.76
N THR A 60 1.38 0.70 -2.10
CA THR A 60 1.29 1.79 -3.09
C THR A 60 0.83 1.25 -4.46
N THR A 61 1.43 0.16 -4.92
CA THR A 61 1.09 -0.45 -6.22
C THR A 61 -0.32 -1.03 -6.21
N HIS A 62 -0.69 -1.76 -5.16
CA HIS A 62 -2.02 -2.33 -4.97
C HIS A 62 -3.10 -1.24 -5.00
N TYR A 63 -2.91 -0.16 -4.24
CA TYR A 63 -3.82 0.98 -4.20
C TYR A 63 -3.97 1.66 -5.57
N LEU A 64 -2.88 1.93 -6.27
CA LEU A 64 -2.92 2.56 -7.60
C LEU A 64 -3.59 1.67 -8.65
N LYS A 65 -3.40 0.35 -8.57
CA LYS A 65 -4.07 -0.61 -9.46
C LYS A 65 -5.55 -0.70 -9.17
N ALA A 66 -5.96 -0.79 -7.91
CA ALA A 66 -7.36 -0.84 -7.51
C ALA A 66 -8.17 0.40 -7.97
N ARG A 67 -7.53 1.58 -8.04
CA ARG A 67 -8.17 2.81 -8.55
C ARG A 67 -8.21 2.96 -10.06
N ASN A 68 -7.34 2.25 -10.78
CA ASN A 68 -7.26 2.27 -12.24
C ASN A 68 -7.98 1.08 -12.90
N SER A 69 -8.70 0.28 -12.10
CA SER A 69 -9.48 -0.88 -12.53
C SER A 69 -10.97 -0.59 -12.60
#